data_AF-A0A929IJZ5-F1
#
_entry.id   AF-A0A929IJZ5-F1
#
_cell.length_a   1.000
_cell.length_b   1.000
_cell.length_c   1.000
_cell.angle_alpha   90.00
_cell.angle_beta   90.00
_cell.angle_gamma   90.00
#
_symmetry.space_group_name_H-M   'P 1'
#
loop_
_entity.id
_entity.type
_entity.pdbx_description
1 polymer ?
#
loop_
_entity_poly.entity_id
_entity_poly.type
_entity_poly.pdbx_seq_one_letter_code
_entity_poly.pdbx_strand_id
1 'polypeptide(L)' 'MAKIRVRARAVDMLGRQQIAGIPTAIHELFKNAHDAYATRVDVDFFREDGLLILRDDGYGMTREEFEDRWLTLGTESK' A
#
# COMPACT_ATOMS: atom_id res chain seq x y z
N MET A 1 26.32 9.64 -18.12
CA MET A 1 25.01 9.67 -17.41
C MET A 1 25.26 9.49 -15.93
N ALA A 2 24.72 10.37 -15.09
CA ALA A 2 24.85 10.26 -13.64
C ALA A 2 23.98 9.12 -13.10
N LYS A 3 24.53 8.23 -12.27
CA LYS A 3 23.77 7.16 -11.61
C LYS A 3 23.20 7.69 -10.29
N ILE A 4 21.87 7.78 -10.19
CA ILE A 4 21.18 8.07 -8.94
C ILE A 4 21.35 6.86 -8.00
N ARG A 5 21.77 7.09 -6.76
CA ARG A 5 21.85 6.08 -5.71
C ARG A 5 20.81 6.38 -4.64
N VAL A 6 19.81 5.53 -4.52
CA VAL A 6 18.81 5.59 -3.45
C VAL A 6 19.36 4.83 -2.25
N ARG A 7 19.40 5.47 -1.07
CA ARG A 7 19.78 4.81 0.19
C ARG A 7 18.54 4.20 0.83
N ALA A 8 18.69 3.09 1.57
CA ALA A 8 17.58 2.44 2.28
C ALA A 8 16.75 3.40 3.18
N ARG A 9 17.38 4.45 3.72
CA ARG A 9 16.67 5.50 4.49
C ARG A 9 15.64 6.27 3.67
N ALA A 10 15.80 6.39 2.35
CA ALA A 10 14.83 7.04 1.48
C ALA A 10 13.53 6.24 1.38
N VAL A 11 13.59 4.91 1.44
CA VAL A 11 12.40 4.02 1.50
C VAL A 11 11.61 4.30 2.78
N ASP A 12 12.30 4.40 3.92
CA ASP A 12 11.68 4.68 5.21
C ASP A 12 11.09 6.10 5.26
N MET A 13 11.75 7.07 4.61
CA MET A 13 11.25 8.45 4.44
C MET A 13 10.01 8.51 3.55
N LEU A 14 9.98 7.75 2.45
CA LEU A 14 8.84 7.71 1.52
C LEU A 14 7.64 6.93 2.09
N GLY A 15 7.87 5.90 2.90
CA GLY A 15 6.82 5.13 3.54
C GLY A 15 6.33 5.74 4.86
N ARG A 16 7.14 5.61 5.92
CA ARG A 16 6.73 5.92 7.30
C ARG A 16 6.57 7.42 7.54
N GLN A 17 7.39 8.26 6.92
CA GLN A 17 7.33 9.71 7.15
C GLN A 17 6.30 10.45 6.28
N GLN A 18 5.71 9.81 5.27
CA GLN A 18 4.65 10.44 4.46
C GLN A 18 3.23 10.21 5.00
N ILE A 19 3.04 9.24 5.89
CA ILE A 19 1.73 8.96 6.45
C ILE A 19 1.50 9.88 7.65
N ALA A 20 0.56 10.81 7.52
CA ALA A 20 0.26 11.83 8.52
C ALA A 20 -0.28 11.27 9.86
N GLY A 21 -0.72 9.99 9.87
CA GLY A 21 -1.17 9.29 11.05
C GLY A 21 -1.96 8.02 10.71
N ILE A 22 -2.34 7.27 11.75
CA ILE A 22 -3.09 6.01 11.60
C ILE A 22 -4.41 6.20 10.82
N PRO A 23 -5.24 7.24 11.05
CA PRO A 23 -6.46 7.43 10.27
C PRO A 23 -6.20 7.60 8.77
N THR A 24 -5.16 8.36 8.40
CA THR A 24 -4.74 8.53 7.01
C THR A 24 -4.24 7.21 6.42
N ALA A 25 -3.47 6.43 7.18
CA ALA A 25 -3.00 5.10 6.75
C ALA A 25 -4.17 4.18 6.38
N ILE A 26 -5.19 4.13 7.26
CA ILE A 26 -6.39 3.32 7.05
C ILE A 26 -7.18 3.84 5.86
N HIS A 27 -7.32 5.16 5.72
CA HIS A 27 -8.01 5.78 4.59
C HIS A 27 -7.38 5.39 3.23
N GLU A 28 -6.05 5.41 3.12
CA GLU A 28 -5.38 5.00 1.89
C GLU A 28 -5.61 3.52 1.55
N LEU A 29 -5.75 2.63 2.54
CA LEU A 29 -6.12 1.22 2.29
C LEU A 29 -7.53 1.11 1.67
N PHE A 30 -8.50 1.87 2.17
CA PHE A 30 -9.85 1.89 1.59
C PHE A 30 -9.87 2.51 0.20
N LYS A 31 -9.04 3.54 -0.05
CA LYS A 31 -8.88 4.12 -1.37
C LYS A 31 -8.31 3.11 -2.36
N ASN A 32 -7.32 2.31 -1.96
CA ASN A 32 -6.77 1.24 -2.82
C ASN A 32 -7.85 0.20 -3.19
N ALA A 33 -8.71 -0.19 -2.24
CA ALA A 33 -9.83 -1.08 -2.53
C ALA A 33 -10.82 -0.45 -3.52
N HIS A 34 -11.13 0.84 -3.34
CA HIS A 34 -11.97 1.59 -4.28
C HIS A 34 -11.35 1.67 -5.69
N ASP A 35 -10.05 1.94 -5.79
CA ASP A 35 -9.32 2.04 -7.06
C ASP A 35 -9.21 0.65 -7.74
N ALA A 36 -9.28 -0.44 -6.97
CA ALA A 36 -9.44 -1.80 -7.46
C ALA A 36 -10.89 -2.15 -7.87
N TYR A 37 -11.81 -1.18 -7.84
CA TYR A 37 -13.23 -1.33 -8.15
C TYR A 37 -13.95 -2.33 -7.25
N ALA A 38 -13.50 -2.49 -6.00
CA ALA A 38 -14.18 -3.33 -5.02
C ALA A 38 -15.61 -2.82 -4.75
N THR A 39 -16.54 -3.75 -4.57
CA THR A 39 -17.92 -3.46 -4.18
C THR A 39 -18.17 -3.72 -2.70
N ARG A 40 -17.28 -4.51 -2.07
CA ARG A 40 -17.31 -4.84 -0.65
C ARG A 40 -15.90 -4.82 -0.08
N VAL A 41 -15.81 -4.28 1.12
CA VAL A 41 -14.60 -4.30 1.94
C VAL A 41 -14.97 -4.79 3.33
N ASP A 42 -14.31 -5.84 3.79
CA ASP A 42 -14.45 -6.38 5.15
C ASP A 42 -13.24 -6.00 5.99
N VAL A 43 -13.48 -5.57 7.23
CA VAL A 43 -12.41 -5.24 8.18
C VAL A 43 -12.60 -6.00 9.48
N ASP A 44 -11.56 -6.73 9.87
CA ASP A 44 -11.47 -7.44 11.14
C ASP A 44 -10.37 -6.82 12.00
N PHE A 45 -10.67 -6.56 13.28
CA PHE A 45 -9.67 -6.09 14.25
C PHE A 45 -9.54 -7.07 15.41
N PHE A 46 -8.46 -7.84 15.38
CA PHE A 46 -8.08 -8.80 16.41
C PHE A 46 -7.27 -8.07 17.48
N ARG A 47 -7.97 -7.61 18.53
CA ARG A 47 -7.40 -6.75 19.59
C ARG A 47 -6.27 -7.41 20.36
N GLU A 48 -6.42 -8.70 20.67
CA GLU A 48 -5.43 -9.46 21.45
C GLU A 48 -4.10 -9.58 20.68
N ASP A 49 -4.17 -9.66 19.35
CA ASP A 49 -3.02 -9.76 18.46
C ASP A 49 -2.50 -8.38 17.98
N GLY A 50 -3.22 -7.30 18.28
CA GLY A 50 -2.94 -5.98 17.71
C GLY A 50 -3.01 -5.95 16.18
N LEU A 51 -3.83 -6.80 15.57
CA LEU A 51 -3.88 -7.04 14.13
C LEU A 51 -5.15 -6.49 13.51
N LEU A 52 -5.00 -5.65 12.48
CA LEU A 52 -6.09 -5.19 11.61
C LEU A 52 -5.94 -5.84 10.24
N ILE A 53 -6.98 -6.54 9.80
CA ILE A 53 -7.06 -7.15 8.47
C ILE A 53 -8.13 -6.41 7.68
N LEU A 54 -7.78 -5.93 6.49
CA LEU A 54 -8.70 -5.37 5.49
C LEU A 54 -8.66 -6.26 4.26
N ARG A 55 -9.83 -6.68 3.77
CA ARG A 55 -9.99 -7.49 2.55
C ARG A 55 -11.03 -6.84 1.66
N ASP A 56 -10.74 -6.79 0.37
CA ASP A 56 -11.67 -6.32 -0.65
C ASP A 56 -11.94 -7.41 -1.69
N ASP A 57 -13.01 -7.22 -2.47
CA ASP A 57 -13.41 -8.07 -3.58
C ASP A 57 -13.13 -7.44 -4.96
N GLY A 58 -12.17 -6.50 -5.02
CA GLY A 58 -11.79 -5.82 -6.26
C GLY A 58 -11.04 -6.73 -7.23
N TYR A 59 -10.57 -6.14 -8.34
CA TYR A 59 -9.84 -6.87 -9.38
C TYR A 59 -8.56 -7.55 -8.88
N GLY A 60 -8.01 -7.08 -7.76
CA GLY A 60 -6.78 -7.60 -7.18
C GLY A 60 -5.55 -7.32 -8.06
N MET A 61 -4.52 -8.12 -7.88
CA MET A 61 -3.27 -8.04 -8.64
C MET A 61 -2.81 -9.45 -9.01
N THR A 62 -2.26 -9.60 -10.21
CA THR A 62 -1.45 -10.78 -10.53
C THR A 62 -0.15 -10.77 -9.73
N ARG A 63 0.53 -11.91 -9.69
CA ARG A 63 1.83 -12.01 -9.00
C ARG A 63 2.87 -11.06 -9.60
N GLU A 64 2.92 -10.94 -10.92
CA GLU A 64 3.83 -10.04 -11.62
C GLU A 64 3.53 -8.57 -11.30
N GLU A 65 2.26 -8.16 -11.32
CA GLU A 65 1.87 -6.79 -10.92
C GLU A 65 2.22 -6.48 -9.46
N PHE A 66 2.06 -7.47 -8.57
CA PHE A 66 2.44 -7.32 -7.18
C PHE A 66 3.96 -7.15 -7.01
N GLU A 67 4.76 -7.99 -7.66
CA GLU A 67 6.22 -7.96 -7.55
C GLU A 67 6.82 -6.72 -8.23
N ASP A 68 6.35 -6.37 -9.44
CA ASP A 68 6.97 -5.36 -10.26
C ASP A 68 6.42 -3.94 -10.03
N ARG A 69 5.15 -3.79 -9.63
CA ARG A 69 4.53 -2.47 -9.39
C ARG A 69 4.37 -2.18 -7.91
N TRP A 70 3.75 -3.09 -7.15
CA TRP A 70 3.43 -2.83 -5.74
C TRP A 70 4.67 -2.81 -4.83
N LEU A 71 5.62 -3.73 -5.02
CA LEU A 71 6.86 -3.80 -4.23
C LEU A 71 7.97 -2.86 -4.73
N THR A 72 7.78 -2.22 -5.88
CA THR A 72 8.79 -1.34 -6.49
C THR A 72 8.42 0.12 -6.29
N LEU A 73 9.23 0.85 -5.49
CA LEU A 73 9.01 2.27 -5.27
C LEU A 73 9.45 3.13 -6.47
N GLY A 74 8.59 4.06 -6.89
CA GLY A 74 8.91 5.05 -7.91
C GLY A 74 8.75 4.55 -9.35
N THR A 75 7.92 3.53 -9.58
CA THR A 75 7.49 3.15 -10.93
C THR A 75 6.64 4.28 -11.54
N GLU A 76 6.86 4.58 -12.82
CA GLU A 76 5.92 5.40 -13.59
C GLU A 76 4.61 4.60 -13.75
N SER A 77 3.68 4.78 -12.83
CA SER A 77 2.34 4.22 -12.98
C SER A 77 1.45 5.26 -13.66
N LYS A 78 1.16 5.03 -14.93
CA LYS A 78 -0.02 5.57 -15.60
C LYS A 78 -0.88 4.41 -16.06
#